data_AF-A0A7Y5FXY7-F1
#
_entry.id   AF-A0A7Y5FXY7-F1
#
_cell.length_a   1.000
_cell.length_b   1.000
_cell.length_c   1.000
_cell.angle_alpha   90.00
_cell.angle_beta   90.00
_cell.angle_gamma   90.00
#
_symmetry.space_group_name_H-M   'P 1'
#
loop_
_entity.id
_entity.type
_entity.pdbx_description
1 polymer ?
#
loop_
_entity_poly.entity_id
_entity_poly.type
_entity_poly.pdbx_seq_one_letter_code
_entity_poly.pdbx_strand_id
1 'polypeptide(L)'
;MILITGCDQQKSSTARTFATHWSVKPSLKYDVCHLVGIMTGRPPYEKFYPEIAQTWARNLPAPVKTSIENIDKLLGPEWPPGPRLSLLMAAVPADDSLNAILLAIQNNAQIYDRLMQSDYGSPRNWKQWVDLKPHVQTVLQYLIDKNFEEYWRSNLLPKITADVAVIQQDLQGYDVVGEIQNFLVDYQCPDTIDIYLLALAQPHELRISSQQRATDIKNPLKATIRSFYQEILHPYCDRLIDSTLAGDFSNLQSDAFLLNTYSPVAANGGQKNLSAYFKKELVIAAELWLSARRQLLTAQTNLQAEETGELVRQYLRTKDNGIHVLAAVIYSYLESGLKLDRLSYADFIKDLFASGRLKPGKIESRYRDFMNRPVAGSD
;
A
#
# COMPACT_ATOMS: atom_id res chain seq x y z
N MET A 1 -20.32 12.86 -58.20
CA MET A 1 -19.02 13.45 -57.83
C MET A 1 -19.33 14.70 -57.01
N ILE A 2 -19.47 14.55 -55.69
CA ILE A 2 -19.84 15.63 -54.77
C ILE A 2 -18.64 15.83 -53.86
N LEU A 3 -17.99 16.98 -54.00
CA LEU A 3 -16.95 17.47 -53.11
C LEU A 3 -17.63 18.07 -51.88
N ILE A 4 -17.46 17.43 -50.72
CA ILE A 4 -17.73 18.03 -49.41
C ILE A 4 -16.36 18.41 -48.84
N THR A 5 -16.11 19.70 -48.71
CA THR A 5 -14.95 20.23 -47.97
C THR A 5 -15.46 21.17 -46.90
N GLY A 6 -14.89 21.02 -45.70
CA GLY A 6 -14.89 22.04 -44.65
C GLY A 6 -16.05 21.94 -43.66
N CYS A 7 -15.89 21.11 -42.64
CA CYS A 7 -16.47 21.41 -41.34
C CYS A 7 -15.37 21.20 -40.29
N ASP A 8 -14.76 22.32 -39.90
CA ASP A 8 -13.89 22.43 -38.74
C ASP A 8 -14.66 21.96 -37.50
N GLN A 9 -14.40 20.72 -37.07
CA GLN A 9 -14.71 20.33 -35.71
C GLN A 9 -13.59 20.83 -34.81
N GLN A 10 -13.81 22.01 -34.23
CA GLN A 10 -13.19 22.39 -32.96
C GLN A 10 -13.44 21.27 -31.96
N LYS A 11 -12.42 20.42 -31.75
CA LYS A 11 -12.34 19.55 -30.58
C LYS A 11 -12.13 20.43 -29.36
N SER A 12 -13.24 20.92 -28.79
CA SER A 12 -13.29 21.35 -27.40
C SER A 12 -13.15 20.11 -26.51
N SER A 13 -11.92 19.63 -26.33
CA SER A 13 -11.63 18.73 -25.21
C SER A 13 -11.55 19.59 -23.96
N THR A 14 -12.64 19.67 -23.19
CA THR A 14 -12.53 20.00 -21.77
C THR A 14 -11.62 18.94 -21.16
N ALA A 15 -10.34 19.27 -20.97
CA ALA A 15 -9.42 18.42 -20.26
C ALA A 15 -10.02 18.14 -18.89
N ARG A 16 -10.34 16.88 -18.59
CA ARG A 16 -10.65 16.49 -17.21
C ARG A 16 -9.40 16.82 -16.40
N THR A 17 -9.51 17.81 -15.51
CA THR A 17 -8.53 18.01 -14.45
C THR A 17 -8.71 16.87 -13.47
N PHE A 18 -7.83 15.88 -13.55
CA PHE A 18 -7.74 14.82 -12.56
C PHE A 18 -7.06 15.40 -11.32
N ALA A 19 -7.76 15.39 -10.20
CA ALA A 19 -7.27 15.88 -8.93
C ALA A 19 -7.62 14.88 -7.83
N THR A 20 -6.75 14.80 -6.83
CA THR A 20 -6.94 13.93 -5.67
C THR A 20 -7.97 14.51 -4.72
N HIS A 21 -9.03 13.76 -4.46
CA HIS A 21 -10.01 14.06 -3.42
C HIS A 21 -9.67 13.27 -2.16
N TRP A 22 -9.09 13.96 -1.17
CA TRP A 22 -8.71 13.36 0.10
C TRP A 22 -9.88 13.32 1.08
N SER A 23 -10.06 12.16 1.70
CA SER A 23 -11.01 11.91 2.78
C SER A 23 -10.25 11.31 3.97
N VAL A 24 -10.10 12.08 5.06
CA VAL A 24 -9.43 11.61 6.28
C VAL A 24 -10.45 11.51 7.40
N LYS A 25 -10.55 10.35 8.04
CA LYS A 25 -11.54 10.11 9.09
C LYS A 25 -11.06 9.11 10.13
N PRO A 26 -11.53 9.22 11.39
CA PRO A 26 -11.35 8.17 12.38
C PRO A 26 -12.15 6.91 12.01
N SER A 27 -11.78 5.74 12.55
CA SER A 27 -12.63 4.54 12.51
C SER A 27 -12.51 3.71 13.79
N LEU A 28 -13.63 3.61 14.51
CA LEU A 28 -13.76 2.73 15.66
C LEU A 28 -13.58 1.27 15.25
N LYS A 29 -14.13 0.85 14.10
CA LYS A 29 -14.03 -0.54 13.62
C LYS A 29 -12.59 -0.98 13.49
N TYR A 30 -11.74 -0.17 12.87
CA TYR A 30 -10.36 -0.55 12.65
C TYR A 30 -9.52 -0.42 13.93
N ASP A 31 -9.75 0.58 14.78
CA ASP A 31 -9.12 0.61 16.11
C ASP A 31 -9.47 -0.63 16.94
N VAL A 32 -10.72 -1.12 16.87
CA VAL A 32 -11.14 -2.38 17.52
C VAL A 32 -10.40 -3.57 16.94
N CYS A 33 -10.26 -3.66 15.62
CA CYS A 33 -9.50 -4.75 15.00
C CYS A 33 -8.05 -4.76 15.50
N HIS A 34 -7.42 -3.59 15.59
CA HIS A 34 -6.07 -3.47 16.10
C HIS A 34 -5.97 -3.72 17.61
N LEU A 35 -6.98 -3.35 18.39
CA LEU A 35 -7.09 -3.71 19.81
C LEU A 35 -7.12 -5.23 19.98
N VAL A 36 -7.83 -5.99 19.14
CA VAL A 36 -7.78 -7.46 19.14
C VAL A 36 -6.34 -7.95 18.97
N GLY A 37 -5.56 -7.32 18.10
CA GLY A 37 -4.13 -7.56 17.96
C GLY A 37 -3.35 -7.36 19.26
N ILE A 38 -3.59 -6.24 19.95
CA ILE A 38 -2.98 -5.96 21.26
C ILE A 38 -3.39 -7.02 22.30
N MET A 39 -4.66 -7.43 22.30
CA MET A 39 -5.22 -8.42 23.23
C MET A 39 -4.61 -9.83 23.05
N THR A 40 -3.99 -10.13 21.91
CA THR A 40 -3.25 -11.39 21.71
C THR A 40 -2.00 -11.50 22.58
N GLY A 41 -1.49 -10.39 23.13
CA GLY A 41 -0.27 -10.36 23.93
C GLY A 41 1.01 -10.61 23.12
N ARG A 42 0.97 -10.52 21.78
CA ARG A 42 2.18 -10.66 20.97
C ARG A 42 3.17 -9.53 21.30
N PRO A 43 4.47 -9.83 21.52
CA PRO A 43 5.45 -8.85 22.03
C PRO A 43 5.56 -7.52 21.26
N PRO A 44 5.44 -7.47 19.92
CA PRO A 44 5.50 -6.21 19.19
C PRO A 44 4.45 -5.19 19.67
N TYR A 45 3.23 -5.61 20.02
CA TYR A 45 2.15 -4.69 20.40
C TYR A 45 2.31 -4.12 21.82
N GLU A 46 2.78 -4.93 22.77
CA GLU A 46 3.01 -4.48 24.15
C GLU A 46 4.03 -3.34 24.22
N LYS A 47 5.01 -3.34 23.30
CA LYS A 47 6.00 -2.26 23.17
C LYS A 47 5.35 -0.91 22.81
N PHE A 48 4.36 -0.90 21.91
CA PHE A 48 3.73 0.34 21.44
C PHE A 48 2.56 0.79 22.33
N TYR A 49 1.89 -0.15 23.00
CA TYR A 49 0.69 0.14 23.78
C TYR A 49 0.67 -0.51 25.16
N PRO A 50 1.65 -0.24 26.03
CA PRO A 50 1.72 -0.87 27.36
C PRO A 50 0.47 -0.55 28.21
N GLU A 51 -0.03 0.69 28.14
CA GLU A 51 -1.21 1.13 28.90
C GLU A 51 -2.52 0.53 28.38
N ILE A 52 -2.67 0.44 27.05
CA ILE A 52 -3.84 -0.21 26.43
C ILE A 52 -3.83 -1.70 26.74
N ALA A 53 -2.68 -2.36 26.61
CA ALA A 53 -2.54 -3.77 26.97
C ALA A 53 -2.86 -4.00 28.46
N GLN A 54 -2.36 -3.15 29.35
CA GLN A 54 -2.68 -3.21 30.77
C GLN A 54 -4.18 -3.08 31.07
N THR A 55 -4.89 -2.24 30.31
CA THR A 55 -6.31 -1.95 30.54
C THR A 55 -7.22 -3.00 29.89
N TRP A 56 -6.91 -3.43 28.68
CA TRP A 56 -7.82 -4.17 27.81
C TRP A 56 -7.37 -5.60 27.49
N ALA A 57 -6.09 -5.93 27.71
CA ALA A 57 -5.54 -7.26 27.42
C ALA A 57 -5.22 -8.07 28.70
N ARG A 58 -5.00 -7.40 29.84
CA ARG A 58 -4.76 -8.08 31.12
C ARG A 58 -6.08 -8.48 31.78
N ASN A 59 -6.14 -9.69 32.33
CA ASN A 59 -7.29 -10.24 33.05
C ASN A 59 -8.57 -10.43 32.22
N LEU A 60 -8.43 -10.93 30.99
CA LEU A 60 -9.57 -11.31 30.15
C LEU A 60 -10.39 -12.44 30.81
N PRO A 61 -11.73 -12.35 30.83
CA PRO A 61 -12.59 -13.48 31.18
C PRO A 61 -12.28 -14.68 30.28
N ALA A 62 -12.39 -15.90 30.81
CA ALA A 62 -12.03 -17.12 30.09
C ALA A 62 -12.66 -17.23 28.68
N PRO A 63 -13.96 -16.94 28.46
CA PRO A 63 -14.55 -17.01 27.11
C PRO A 63 -13.92 -16.03 26.10
N VAL A 64 -13.55 -14.84 26.58
CA VAL A 64 -12.91 -13.80 25.75
C VAL A 64 -11.48 -14.19 25.44
N LYS A 65 -10.73 -14.65 26.45
CA LYS A 65 -9.36 -15.15 26.27
C LYS A 65 -9.31 -16.27 25.21
N THR A 66 -10.18 -17.28 25.34
CA THR A 66 -10.28 -18.38 24.38
C THR A 66 -10.65 -17.87 22.98
N SER A 67 -11.50 -16.86 22.87
CA SER A 67 -11.88 -16.28 21.57
C SER A 67 -10.72 -15.51 20.92
N ILE A 68 -9.94 -14.75 21.70
CA ILE A 68 -8.74 -14.07 21.21
C ILE A 68 -7.69 -15.08 20.73
N GLU A 69 -7.44 -16.16 21.49
CA GLU A 69 -6.52 -17.22 21.11
C GLU A 69 -6.96 -17.94 19.82
N ASN A 70 -8.26 -18.18 19.65
CA ASN A 70 -8.79 -18.77 18.42
C ASN A 70 -8.70 -17.82 17.23
N ILE A 71 -8.96 -16.52 17.43
CA ILE A 71 -8.74 -15.50 16.39
C ILE A 71 -7.27 -15.54 15.95
N ASP A 72 -6.33 -15.49 16.89
CA ASP A 72 -4.89 -15.51 16.59
C ASP A 72 -4.49 -16.76 15.78
N LYS A 73 -4.98 -17.93 16.21
CA LYS A 73 -4.74 -19.21 15.53
C LYS A 73 -5.35 -19.25 14.12
N LEU A 74 -6.59 -18.80 13.96
CA LEU A 74 -7.31 -18.82 12.68
C LEU A 74 -6.72 -17.83 11.67
N LEU A 75 -6.18 -16.70 12.13
CA LEU A 75 -5.47 -15.74 11.29
C LEU A 75 -4.07 -16.22 10.89
N GLY A 76 -3.44 -17.03 11.75
CA GLY A 76 -2.17 -17.69 11.49
C GLY A 76 -0.95 -16.80 11.77
N PRO A 77 0.27 -17.35 11.64
CA PRO A 77 1.51 -16.64 11.97
C PRO A 77 1.98 -15.68 10.86
N GLU A 78 1.51 -15.88 9.62
CA GLU A 78 1.95 -15.10 8.45
C GLU A 78 1.50 -13.63 8.49
N TRP A 79 0.45 -13.33 9.27
CA TRP A 79 -0.12 -12.00 9.36
C TRP A 79 -0.24 -11.53 10.80
N PRO A 80 -0.01 -10.23 11.06
CA PRO A 80 -0.39 -9.65 12.33
C PRO A 80 -1.93 -9.64 12.47
N PRO A 81 -2.49 -10.01 13.64
CA PRO A 81 -3.94 -10.21 13.81
C PRO A 81 -4.79 -8.98 13.49
N GLY A 82 -4.40 -7.79 13.98
CA GLY A 82 -5.17 -6.55 13.78
C GLY A 82 -5.32 -6.15 12.32
N PRO A 83 -4.21 -6.01 11.56
CA PRO A 83 -4.23 -5.81 10.11
C PRO A 83 -5.07 -6.85 9.37
N ARG A 84 -4.88 -8.15 9.64
CA ARG A 84 -5.60 -9.20 8.92
C ARG A 84 -7.10 -9.18 9.22
N LEU A 85 -7.48 -8.96 10.47
CA LEU A 85 -8.88 -8.85 10.87
C LEU A 85 -9.54 -7.64 10.21
N SER A 86 -8.85 -6.50 10.15
CA SER A 86 -9.33 -5.29 9.48
C SER A 86 -9.65 -5.52 7.99
N LEU A 87 -8.85 -6.32 7.28
CA LEU A 87 -9.14 -6.68 5.88
C LEU A 87 -10.47 -7.44 5.72
N LEU A 88 -10.74 -8.39 6.62
CA LEU A 88 -12.01 -9.15 6.59
C LEU A 88 -13.18 -8.26 7.04
N MET A 89 -12.96 -7.42 8.05
CA MET A 89 -13.93 -6.47 8.59
C MET A 89 -14.25 -5.32 7.63
N ALA A 90 -13.44 -5.07 6.61
CA ALA A 90 -13.76 -4.11 5.56
C ALA A 90 -15.04 -4.48 4.78
N ALA A 91 -15.37 -5.77 4.70
CA ALA A 91 -16.63 -6.24 4.11
C ALA A 91 -17.85 -5.97 5.01
N VAL A 92 -17.65 -5.61 6.28
CA VAL A 92 -18.73 -5.26 7.23
C VAL A 92 -19.12 -3.78 7.04
N PRO A 93 -20.38 -3.48 6.70
CA PRO A 93 -20.82 -2.13 6.34
C PRO A 93 -20.79 -1.10 7.46
N ALA A 94 -21.03 -1.52 8.70
CA ALA A 94 -21.06 -0.62 9.85
C ALA A 94 -19.65 -0.19 10.27
N ASP A 95 -19.53 1.03 10.79
CA ASP A 95 -18.25 1.64 11.25
C ASP A 95 -18.43 2.63 12.41
N ASP A 96 -19.67 2.84 12.83
CA ASP A 96 -20.15 3.97 13.61
C ASP A 96 -20.29 3.67 15.12
N SER A 97 -20.61 2.42 15.48
CA SER A 97 -20.69 1.94 16.87
C SER A 97 -20.45 0.43 16.98
N LEU A 98 -20.05 -0.04 18.17
CA LEU A 98 -19.85 -1.47 18.42
C LEU A 98 -21.15 -2.28 18.25
N ASN A 99 -22.29 -1.73 18.70
CA ASN A 99 -23.59 -2.36 18.54
C ASN A 99 -23.99 -2.50 17.07
N ALA A 100 -23.76 -1.44 16.26
CA ALA A 100 -24.02 -1.49 14.81
C ALA A 100 -23.12 -2.51 14.12
N ILE A 101 -21.84 -2.59 14.49
CA ILE A 101 -20.91 -3.60 13.99
C ILE A 101 -21.38 -5.01 14.37
N LEU A 102 -21.72 -5.25 15.64
CA LEU A 102 -22.20 -6.56 16.13
C LEU A 102 -23.49 -7.02 15.42
N LEU A 103 -24.39 -6.10 15.10
CA LEU A 103 -25.58 -6.39 14.30
C LEU A 103 -25.23 -6.67 12.84
N ALA A 104 -24.37 -5.84 12.23
CA ALA A 104 -23.98 -5.96 10.83
C ALA A 104 -23.28 -7.29 10.52
N ILE A 105 -22.47 -7.82 11.44
CA ILE A 105 -21.80 -9.11 11.24
C ILE A 105 -22.75 -10.30 11.14
N GLN A 106 -24.04 -10.14 11.52
CA GLN A 106 -25.03 -11.21 11.35
C GLN A 106 -25.43 -11.41 9.89
N ASN A 107 -25.29 -10.39 9.03
CA ASN A 107 -25.70 -10.45 7.63
C ASN A 107 -24.62 -11.09 6.74
N ASN A 108 -24.53 -12.42 6.80
CA ASN A 108 -23.56 -13.19 6.02
C ASN A 108 -23.64 -12.95 4.51
N ALA A 109 -24.84 -12.78 3.95
CA ALA A 109 -25.01 -12.58 2.50
C ALA A 109 -24.35 -11.28 2.03
N GLN A 110 -24.64 -10.17 2.73
CA GLN A 110 -24.05 -8.88 2.39
C GLN A 110 -22.52 -8.86 2.56
N ILE A 111 -22.01 -9.52 3.60
CA ILE A 111 -20.56 -9.61 3.84
C ILE A 111 -19.88 -10.47 2.78
N TYR A 112 -20.51 -11.58 2.38
CA TYR A 112 -20.03 -12.43 1.29
C TYR A 112 -19.88 -11.63 0.00
N ASP A 113 -20.95 -10.93 -0.42
CA ASP A 113 -20.97 -10.16 -1.66
C ASP A 113 -19.87 -9.08 -1.65
N ARG A 114 -19.75 -8.33 -0.56
CA ARG A 114 -18.73 -7.27 -0.41
C ARG A 114 -17.32 -7.83 -0.37
N LEU A 115 -17.09 -8.92 0.34
CA LEU A 115 -15.79 -9.56 0.40
C LEU A 115 -15.37 -10.05 -0.98
N MET A 116 -16.26 -10.72 -1.71
CA MET A 116 -15.97 -11.26 -3.05
C MET A 116 -15.72 -10.16 -4.10
N GLN A 117 -16.27 -8.96 -3.90
CA GLN A 117 -16.00 -7.79 -4.74
C GLN A 117 -14.71 -7.04 -4.37
N SER A 118 -14.10 -7.36 -3.23
CA SER A 118 -12.87 -6.69 -2.76
C SER A 118 -11.59 -7.31 -3.32
N ASP A 119 -10.47 -6.59 -3.19
CA ASP A 119 -9.12 -7.08 -3.50
C ASP A 119 -8.74 -8.35 -2.71
N TYR A 120 -9.48 -8.66 -1.64
CA TYR A 120 -9.29 -9.82 -0.78
C TYR A 120 -10.39 -10.88 -0.95
N GLY A 121 -11.20 -10.79 -2.01
CA GLY A 121 -12.24 -11.76 -2.32
C GLY A 121 -11.67 -13.13 -2.67
N SER A 122 -11.97 -14.15 -1.85
CA SER A 122 -11.69 -15.54 -2.21
C SER A 122 -12.51 -16.51 -1.36
N PRO A 123 -12.78 -17.74 -1.85
CA PRO A 123 -13.42 -18.79 -1.05
C PRO A 123 -12.67 -19.08 0.27
N ARG A 124 -11.33 -19.01 0.25
CA ARG A 124 -10.49 -19.16 1.44
C ARG A 124 -10.77 -18.07 2.48
N ASN A 125 -10.79 -16.81 2.05
CA ASN A 125 -11.01 -15.68 2.96
C ASN A 125 -12.44 -15.68 3.51
N TRP A 126 -13.42 -16.09 2.69
CA TRP A 126 -14.79 -16.27 3.17
C TRP A 126 -14.88 -17.36 4.24
N LYS A 127 -14.29 -18.53 3.99
CA LYS A 127 -14.24 -19.59 5.01
C LYS A 127 -13.59 -19.09 6.31
N GLN A 128 -12.46 -18.39 6.19
CA GLN A 128 -11.77 -17.84 7.34
C GLN A 128 -12.66 -16.85 8.11
N TRP A 129 -13.40 -15.97 7.43
CA TRP A 129 -14.38 -15.09 8.06
C TRP A 129 -15.48 -15.86 8.81
N VAL A 130 -16.07 -16.86 8.17
CA VAL A 130 -17.12 -17.69 8.79
C VAL A 130 -16.63 -18.35 10.08
N ASP A 131 -15.41 -18.88 10.06
CA ASP A 131 -14.78 -19.53 11.22
C ASP A 131 -14.43 -18.51 12.33
N LEU A 132 -14.03 -17.28 11.96
CA LEU A 132 -13.69 -16.20 12.90
C LEU A 132 -14.92 -15.58 13.57
N LYS A 133 -16.05 -15.51 12.86
CA LYS A 133 -17.22 -14.71 13.26
C LYS A 133 -17.69 -14.96 14.70
N PRO A 134 -17.83 -16.20 15.20
CA PRO A 134 -18.29 -16.43 16.59
C PRO A 134 -17.34 -15.86 17.65
N HIS A 135 -16.03 -15.88 17.36
CA HIS A 135 -15.02 -15.33 18.25
C HIS A 135 -15.02 -13.80 18.20
N VAL A 136 -15.17 -13.22 17.01
CA VAL A 136 -15.33 -11.76 16.84
C VAL A 136 -16.58 -11.26 17.58
N GLN A 137 -17.70 -11.99 17.51
CA GLN A 137 -18.92 -11.70 18.27
C GLN A 137 -18.67 -11.66 19.77
N THR A 138 -17.95 -12.66 20.30
CA THR A 138 -17.63 -12.75 21.74
C THR A 138 -16.79 -11.56 22.19
N VAL A 139 -15.80 -11.16 21.39
CA VAL A 139 -14.93 -10.02 21.70
C VAL A 139 -15.70 -8.71 21.59
N LEU A 140 -16.50 -8.50 20.55
CA LEU A 140 -17.33 -7.29 20.41
C LEU A 140 -18.30 -7.13 21.58
N GLN A 141 -18.96 -8.21 22.01
CA GLN A 141 -19.85 -8.17 23.17
C GLN A 141 -19.09 -7.77 24.44
N TYR A 142 -17.90 -8.34 24.67
CA TYR A 142 -17.05 -7.95 25.80
C TYR A 142 -16.67 -6.46 25.76
N LEU A 143 -16.31 -5.93 24.59
CA LEU A 143 -15.97 -4.52 24.43
C LEU A 143 -17.17 -3.60 24.68
N ILE A 144 -18.37 -4.02 24.28
CA ILE A 144 -19.63 -3.32 24.63
C ILE A 144 -19.84 -3.33 26.13
N ASP A 145 -19.78 -4.49 26.78
CA ASP A 145 -20.02 -4.64 28.22
C ASP A 145 -19.00 -3.87 29.07
N LYS A 146 -17.80 -3.64 28.54
CA LYS A 146 -16.74 -2.85 29.17
C LYS A 146 -16.71 -1.37 28.77
N ASN A 147 -17.71 -0.89 28.02
CA ASN A 147 -17.81 0.48 27.55
C ASN A 147 -16.56 0.95 26.78
N PHE A 148 -15.96 0.06 25.98
CA PHE A 148 -14.79 0.43 25.16
C PHE A 148 -15.10 1.58 24.20
N GLU A 149 -16.30 1.61 23.62
CA GLU A 149 -16.70 2.70 22.73
C GLU A 149 -16.66 4.07 23.42
N GLU A 150 -17.15 4.16 24.66
CA GLU A 150 -17.08 5.39 25.45
C GLU A 150 -15.64 5.76 25.78
N TYR A 151 -14.82 4.77 26.16
CA TYR A 151 -13.38 4.99 26.34
C TYR A 151 -12.73 5.55 25.06
N TRP A 152 -13.03 4.96 23.90
CA TRP A 152 -12.50 5.41 22.61
C TRP A 152 -12.95 6.84 22.29
N ARG A 153 -14.25 7.15 22.44
CA ARG A 153 -14.81 8.49 22.21
C ARG A 153 -14.22 9.55 23.13
N SER A 154 -13.96 9.22 24.38
CA SER A 154 -13.46 10.16 25.39
C SER A 154 -11.94 10.31 25.40
N ASN A 155 -11.17 9.28 25.01
CA ASN A 155 -9.71 9.26 25.21
C ASN A 155 -8.88 9.18 23.92
N LEU A 156 -9.41 8.52 22.87
CA LEU A 156 -8.68 8.27 21.63
C LEU A 156 -9.17 9.18 20.51
N LEU A 157 -10.48 9.25 20.29
CA LEU A 157 -11.09 10.08 19.24
C LEU A 157 -10.64 11.55 19.29
N PRO A 158 -10.57 12.26 20.44
CA PRO A 158 -10.17 13.67 20.43
C PRO A 158 -8.75 13.89 19.88
N LYS A 159 -7.84 12.93 20.12
CA LYS A 159 -6.47 12.96 19.58
C LYS A 159 -6.49 12.73 18.07
N ILE A 160 -7.23 11.72 17.62
CA ILE A 160 -7.39 11.43 16.19
C ILE A 160 -8.01 12.62 15.45
N THR A 161 -9.08 13.22 15.99
CA THR A 161 -9.76 14.36 15.35
C THR A 161 -8.86 15.59 15.24
N ALA A 162 -8.02 15.86 16.24
CA ALA A 162 -7.04 16.94 16.15
C ALA A 162 -6.05 16.71 14.99
N ASP A 163 -5.53 15.48 14.85
CA ASP A 163 -4.60 15.13 13.77
C ASP A 163 -5.29 15.07 12.41
N VAL A 164 -6.57 14.66 12.32
CA VAL A 164 -7.35 14.68 11.07
C VAL A 164 -7.37 16.08 10.48
N ALA A 165 -7.63 17.13 11.28
CA ALA A 165 -7.70 18.49 10.76
C ALA A 165 -6.36 18.96 10.17
N VAL A 166 -5.25 18.67 10.86
CA VAL A 166 -3.89 19.02 10.42
C VAL A 166 -3.54 18.26 9.14
N ILE A 167 -3.74 16.93 9.14
CA ILE A 167 -3.43 16.08 8.00
C ILE A 167 -4.27 16.46 6.78
N GLN A 168 -5.57 16.73 6.95
CA GLN A 168 -6.46 17.13 5.86
C GLN A 168 -5.98 18.43 5.17
N GLN A 169 -5.42 19.37 5.95
CA GLN A 169 -4.82 20.59 5.42
C GLN A 169 -3.51 20.30 4.66
N ASP A 170 -2.61 19.52 5.25
CA ASP A 170 -1.32 19.18 4.64
C ASP A 170 -1.48 18.37 3.34
N LEU A 171 -2.51 17.52 3.27
CA LEU A 171 -2.83 16.71 2.09
C LEU A 171 -3.20 17.53 0.85
N GLN A 172 -3.65 18.79 1.02
CA GLN A 172 -3.95 19.68 -0.12
C GLN A 172 -2.70 19.95 -0.98
N GLY A 173 -1.50 19.76 -0.43
CA GLY A 173 -0.25 19.89 -1.17
C GLY A 173 0.10 18.70 -2.07
N TYR A 174 -0.68 17.61 -2.05
CA TYR A 174 -0.37 16.36 -2.73
C TYR A 174 -1.48 15.94 -3.68
N ASP A 175 -1.19 15.98 -4.98
CA ASP A 175 -2.11 15.50 -6.03
C ASP A 175 -1.64 14.14 -6.58
N VAL A 176 -1.72 13.11 -5.74
CA VAL A 176 -1.29 11.74 -6.08
C VAL A 176 -2.01 11.21 -7.32
N VAL A 177 -3.33 11.36 -7.39
CA VAL A 177 -4.14 10.92 -8.53
C VAL A 177 -3.77 11.68 -9.79
N GLY A 178 -3.67 13.00 -9.77
CA GLY A 178 -3.28 13.78 -10.94
C GLY A 178 -1.88 13.45 -11.42
N GLU A 179 -0.91 13.29 -10.50
CA GLU A 179 0.46 12.90 -10.81
C GLU A 179 0.53 11.49 -11.45
N ILE A 180 -0.17 10.51 -10.88
CA ILE A 180 -0.22 9.16 -11.45
C ILE A 180 -0.96 9.16 -12.77
N GLN A 181 -2.07 9.88 -12.91
CA GLN A 181 -2.85 9.92 -14.14
C GLN A 181 -2.08 10.56 -15.30
N ASN A 182 -1.27 11.58 -15.02
CA ASN A 182 -0.36 12.19 -15.99
C ASN A 182 0.77 11.22 -16.37
N PHE A 183 1.20 10.36 -15.45
CA PHE A 183 2.24 9.36 -15.68
C PHE A 183 1.71 8.11 -16.41
N LEU A 184 0.47 7.71 -16.13
CA LEU A 184 -0.23 6.54 -16.64
C LEU A 184 -1.43 6.96 -17.51
N VAL A 185 -1.13 7.55 -18.66
CA VAL A 185 -2.16 8.17 -19.54
C VAL A 185 -3.26 7.22 -20.03
N ASP A 186 -3.02 5.92 -20.00
CA ASP A 186 -3.93 4.84 -20.41
C ASP A 186 -4.63 4.15 -19.22
N TYR A 187 -4.42 4.63 -18.00
CA TYR A 187 -5.03 4.09 -16.79
C TYR A 187 -6.01 5.09 -16.18
N GLN A 188 -7.25 4.67 -15.94
CA GLN A 188 -8.20 5.48 -15.19
C GLN A 188 -7.92 5.35 -13.69
N CYS A 189 -7.30 6.37 -13.10
CA CYS A 189 -7.15 6.42 -11.65
C CYS A 189 -8.49 6.72 -10.97
N PRO A 190 -8.73 6.15 -9.78
CA PRO A 190 -9.80 6.63 -8.91
C PRO A 190 -9.49 8.05 -8.43
N ASP A 191 -10.53 8.87 -8.27
CA ASP A 191 -10.39 10.28 -7.91
C ASP A 191 -10.40 10.53 -6.40
N THR A 192 -10.85 9.54 -5.61
CA THR A 192 -11.02 9.65 -4.16
C THR A 192 -10.08 8.69 -3.44
N ILE A 193 -9.38 9.20 -2.41
CA ILE A 193 -8.51 8.43 -1.54
C ILE A 193 -8.97 8.61 -0.08
N ASP A 194 -9.27 7.50 0.59
CA ASP A 194 -9.65 7.47 2.00
C ASP A 194 -8.46 7.08 2.90
N ILE A 195 -8.27 7.84 3.96
CA ILE A 195 -7.37 7.54 5.07
C ILE A 195 -8.21 7.36 6.34
N TYR A 196 -8.19 6.15 6.87
CA TYR A 196 -8.65 5.86 8.21
C TYR A 196 -7.50 6.11 9.19
N LEU A 197 -7.60 7.17 9.97
CA LEU A 197 -6.59 7.54 10.96
C LEU A 197 -6.93 6.88 12.30
N LEU A 198 -5.99 6.11 12.84
CA LEU A 198 -6.20 5.21 13.97
C LEU A 198 -5.27 5.54 15.13
N ALA A 199 -5.70 5.28 16.36
CA ALA A 199 -4.87 5.44 17.54
C ALA A 199 -4.08 4.17 17.91
N LEU A 200 -4.49 3.01 17.38
CA LEU A 200 -3.98 1.70 17.79
C LEU A 200 -3.27 0.94 16.65
N ALA A 201 -2.86 1.60 15.57
CA ALA A 201 -2.37 0.91 14.38
C ALA A 201 -0.91 0.47 14.43
N GLN A 202 -0.03 1.17 15.16
CA GLN A 202 1.38 0.79 15.30
C GLN A 202 1.61 -0.69 15.70
N PRO A 203 2.70 -1.33 15.21
CA PRO A 203 3.65 -0.83 14.22
C PRO A 203 3.16 -1.00 12.78
N HIS A 204 1.90 -1.36 12.57
CA HIS A 204 1.40 -1.79 11.28
C HIS A 204 0.68 -0.67 10.55
N GLU A 205 0.92 -0.57 9.26
CA GLU A 205 0.02 0.11 8.34
C GLU A 205 -0.79 -0.93 7.60
N LEU A 206 -1.97 -0.53 7.14
CA LEU A 206 -2.86 -1.42 6.42
C LEU A 206 -3.42 -0.78 5.17
N ARG A 207 -3.15 -1.41 4.03
CA ARG A 207 -3.94 -1.20 2.81
C ARG A 207 -5.26 -1.96 2.92
N ILE A 208 -6.39 -1.27 2.87
CA ILE A 208 -7.73 -1.87 2.80
C ILE A 208 -8.14 -2.08 1.33
N SER A 209 -7.75 -1.17 0.45
CA SER A 209 -7.82 -1.30 -1.00
C SER A 209 -6.78 -0.38 -1.65
N SER A 210 -6.69 -0.35 -2.97
CA SER A 210 -5.84 0.64 -3.68
C SER A 210 -6.11 2.10 -3.32
N GLN A 211 -7.32 2.44 -2.84
CA GLN A 211 -7.77 3.79 -2.51
C GLN A 211 -7.95 4.03 -1.02
N GLN A 212 -7.90 2.98 -0.21
CA GLN A 212 -8.27 3.06 1.20
C GLN A 212 -7.14 2.51 2.04
N ARG A 213 -6.69 3.30 3.01
CA ARG A 213 -5.62 2.90 3.94
C ARG A 213 -6.04 3.18 5.37
N ALA A 214 -5.64 2.31 6.28
CA ALA A 214 -5.65 2.59 7.70
C ALA A 214 -4.23 2.80 8.20
N THR A 215 -4.00 3.88 8.92
CA THR A 215 -2.68 4.27 9.41
C THR A 215 -2.77 4.90 10.80
N ASP A 216 -1.67 4.81 11.54
CA ASP A 216 -1.58 5.36 12.88
C ASP A 216 -1.43 6.88 12.86
N ILE A 217 -2.01 7.57 13.84
CA ILE A 217 -1.80 9.02 14.06
C ILE A 217 -0.32 9.41 14.16
N LYS A 218 0.56 8.50 14.63
CA LYS A 218 2.00 8.76 14.74
C LYS A 218 2.77 8.50 13.46
N ASN A 219 2.13 7.98 12.40
CA ASN A 219 2.82 7.68 11.17
C ASN A 219 3.13 8.95 10.39
N PRO A 220 4.36 9.16 9.89
CA PRO A 220 4.68 10.33 9.09
C PRO A 220 3.76 10.42 7.85
N LEU A 221 3.08 11.56 7.66
CA LEU A 221 2.15 11.76 6.54
C LEU A 221 2.79 11.46 5.18
N LYS A 222 4.03 11.89 4.97
CA LYS A 222 4.79 11.62 3.74
C LYS A 222 4.96 10.13 3.45
N ALA A 223 5.06 9.29 4.47
CA ALA A 223 5.10 7.84 4.32
C ALA A 223 3.74 7.28 3.85
N THR A 224 2.65 7.77 4.45
CA THR A 224 1.29 7.45 4.03
C THR A 224 1.06 7.84 2.56
N ILE A 225 1.45 9.05 2.13
CA ILE A 225 1.32 9.51 0.74
C ILE A 225 2.13 8.63 -0.21
N ARG A 226 3.38 8.34 0.14
CA ARG A 226 4.25 7.44 -0.62
C ARG A 226 3.61 6.07 -0.84
N SER A 227 2.96 5.55 0.18
CA SER A 227 2.28 4.26 0.07
C SER A 227 1.15 4.29 -0.96
N PHE A 228 0.40 5.40 -1.09
CA PHE A 228 -0.63 5.52 -2.12
C PHE A 228 -0.08 5.50 -3.53
N TYR A 229 1.09 6.14 -3.78
CA TYR A 229 1.79 5.96 -5.06
C TYR A 229 2.00 4.49 -5.37
N GLN A 230 2.56 3.74 -4.41
CA GLN A 230 2.83 2.32 -4.60
C GLN A 230 1.56 1.50 -4.85
N GLU A 231 0.51 1.71 -4.06
CA GLU A 231 -0.71 0.89 -4.12
C GLU A 231 -1.56 1.14 -5.37
N ILE A 232 -1.63 2.39 -5.85
CA ILE A 232 -2.35 2.72 -7.08
C ILE A 232 -1.60 2.19 -8.32
N LEU A 233 -0.26 2.11 -8.26
CA LEU A 233 0.57 1.57 -9.34
C LEU A 233 0.42 0.05 -9.53
N HIS A 234 0.11 -0.69 -8.46
CA HIS A 234 0.06 -2.16 -8.48
C HIS A 234 -0.87 -2.74 -9.55
N PRO A 235 -2.19 -2.41 -9.60
CA PRO A 235 -3.08 -2.99 -10.61
C PRO A 235 -2.65 -2.69 -12.05
N TYR A 236 -2.08 -1.52 -12.30
CA TYR A 236 -1.58 -1.15 -13.62
C TYR A 236 -0.36 -1.96 -14.02
N CYS A 237 0.66 -2.02 -13.16
CA CYS A 237 1.90 -2.73 -13.44
C CYS A 237 1.68 -4.24 -13.60
N ASP A 238 0.79 -4.82 -12.79
CA ASP A 238 0.41 -6.22 -12.90
C ASP A 238 -0.20 -6.51 -14.27
N ARG A 239 -1.18 -5.71 -14.71
CA ARG A 239 -1.77 -5.85 -16.05
C ARG A 239 -0.76 -5.63 -17.17
N LEU A 240 0.11 -4.64 -17.05
CA LEU A 240 1.11 -4.34 -18.08
C LEU A 240 2.04 -5.54 -18.31
N ILE A 241 2.51 -6.16 -17.22
CA ILE A 241 3.34 -7.37 -17.33
C ILE A 241 2.54 -8.55 -17.85
N ASP A 242 1.40 -8.86 -17.24
CA ASP A 242 0.65 -10.08 -17.57
C ASP A 242 0.09 -10.09 -18.99
N SER A 243 -0.30 -8.92 -19.51
CA SER A 243 -0.95 -8.82 -20.82
C SER A 243 -0.01 -8.41 -21.96
N THR A 244 0.97 -7.55 -21.69
CA THR A 244 1.70 -6.85 -22.75
C THR A 244 3.17 -7.22 -22.79
N LEU A 245 3.82 -7.41 -21.63
CA LEU A 245 5.27 -7.58 -21.52
C LEU A 245 5.68 -8.96 -20.99
N ALA A 246 4.76 -9.94 -20.98
CA ALA A 246 5.00 -11.26 -20.38
C ALA A 246 6.24 -11.94 -20.99
N GLY A 247 6.37 -11.91 -22.33
CA GLY A 247 7.54 -12.46 -23.03
C GLY A 247 8.83 -11.71 -22.73
N ASP A 248 8.79 -10.38 -22.69
CA ASP A 248 9.94 -9.53 -22.41
C ASP A 248 10.51 -9.78 -21.01
N PHE A 249 9.65 -9.82 -19.99
CA PHE A 249 10.06 -10.16 -18.64
C PHE A 249 10.45 -11.63 -18.48
N SER A 250 9.83 -12.55 -19.23
CA SER A 250 10.28 -13.94 -19.26
C SER A 250 11.71 -14.07 -19.78
N ASN A 251 12.12 -13.26 -20.75
CA ASN A 251 13.48 -13.28 -21.28
C ASN A 251 14.52 -12.83 -20.23
N LEU A 252 14.16 -11.89 -19.35
CA LEU A 252 15.04 -11.43 -18.26
C LEU A 252 15.35 -12.50 -17.22
N GLN A 253 14.60 -13.61 -17.19
CA GLN A 253 14.91 -14.74 -16.31
C GLN A 253 16.25 -15.41 -16.65
N SER A 254 16.82 -15.15 -17.83
CA SER A 254 18.16 -15.62 -18.21
C SER A 254 19.30 -14.69 -17.77
N ASP A 255 19.00 -13.56 -17.12
CA ASP A 255 20.03 -12.63 -16.62
C ASP A 255 20.66 -13.17 -15.32
N ALA A 256 21.95 -13.53 -15.40
CA ALA A 256 22.68 -14.13 -14.28
C ALA A 256 22.80 -13.19 -13.07
N PHE A 257 22.99 -11.89 -13.30
CA PHE A 257 23.13 -10.92 -12.21
C PHE A 257 21.82 -10.74 -11.45
N LEU A 258 20.71 -10.64 -12.17
CA LEU A 258 19.37 -10.57 -11.58
C LEU A 258 19.07 -11.82 -10.74
N LEU A 259 19.29 -13.01 -11.30
CA LEU A 259 19.06 -14.27 -10.57
C LEU A 259 19.95 -14.41 -9.33
N ASN A 260 21.22 -14.03 -9.42
CA ASN A 260 22.15 -14.08 -8.29
C ASN A 260 21.76 -13.11 -7.17
N THR A 261 21.12 -11.99 -7.52
CA THR A 261 20.60 -11.03 -6.54
C THR A 261 19.29 -11.53 -5.91
N TYR A 262 18.39 -12.08 -6.72
CA TYR A 262 17.06 -12.54 -6.27
C TYR A 262 17.11 -13.82 -5.43
N SER A 263 17.90 -14.81 -5.85
CA SER A 263 17.85 -16.19 -5.30
C SER A 263 18.11 -16.28 -3.78
N PRO A 264 19.08 -15.57 -3.19
CA PRO A 264 19.29 -15.59 -1.75
C PRO A 264 18.08 -15.06 -0.95
N VAL A 265 17.38 -14.07 -1.49
CA VAL A 265 16.19 -13.51 -0.84
C VAL A 265 14.99 -14.46 -0.95
N ALA A 266 14.82 -15.11 -2.10
CA ALA A 266 13.79 -16.13 -2.29
C ALA A 266 14.00 -17.33 -1.35
N ALA A 267 15.26 -17.77 -1.15
CA ALA A 267 15.61 -18.87 -0.27
C ALA A 267 15.32 -18.57 1.22
N ASN A 268 15.41 -17.31 1.64
CA ASN A 268 15.13 -16.88 3.01
C ASN A 268 13.66 -16.54 3.28
N GLY A 269 12.74 -17.05 2.44
CA GLY A 269 11.30 -16.83 2.61
C GLY A 269 10.81 -15.46 2.14
N GLY A 270 11.64 -14.72 1.39
CA GLY A 270 11.26 -13.46 0.74
C GLY A 270 10.31 -13.66 -0.44
N GLN A 271 10.46 -12.86 -1.50
CA GLN A 271 9.57 -12.96 -2.66
C GLN A 271 9.77 -14.30 -3.37
N LYS A 272 8.79 -15.21 -3.24
CA LYS A 272 8.93 -16.63 -3.65
C LYS A 272 8.79 -16.87 -5.16
N ASN A 273 8.26 -15.89 -5.90
CA ASN A 273 7.97 -16.01 -7.32
C ASN A 273 8.68 -14.89 -8.10
N LEU A 274 9.47 -15.27 -9.10
CA LEU A 274 10.22 -14.35 -9.96
C LEU A 274 9.29 -13.43 -10.78
N SER A 275 8.12 -13.93 -11.19
CA SER A 275 7.09 -13.08 -11.83
C SER A 275 6.58 -12.00 -10.86
N ALA A 276 6.34 -12.35 -9.60
CA ALA A 276 5.94 -11.38 -8.59
C ALA A 276 7.06 -10.36 -8.33
N TYR A 277 8.33 -10.81 -8.35
CA TYR A 277 9.50 -9.92 -8.28
C TYR A 277 9.46 -8.88 -9.40
N PHE A 278 9.33 -9.29 -10.67
CA PHE A 278 9.28 -8.34 -11.78
C PHE A 278 8.14 -7.31 -11.67
N LYS A 279 6.94 -7.75 -11.25
CA LYS A 279 5.81 -6.84 -10.97
C LYS A 279 6.19 -5.81 -9.92
N LYS A 280 6.84 -6.24 -8.85
CA LYS A 280 7.31 -5.35 -7.78
C LYS A 280 8.42 -4.40 -8.25
N GLU A 281 9.36 -4.86 -9.08
CA GLU A 281 10.42 -4.01 -9.64
C GLU A 281 9.84 -2.86 -10.47
N LEU A 282 8.83 -3.14 -11.29
CA LEU A 282 8.17 -2.15 -12.13
C LEU A 282 7.39 -1.12 -11.29
N VAL A 283 6.71 -1.55 -10.24
CA VAL A 283 6.03 -0.67 -9.28
C VAL A 283 7.04 0.21 -8.54
N ILE A 284 8.14 -0.36 -8.05
CA ILE A 284 9.15 0.38 -7.30
C ILE A 284 9.83 1.44 -8.18
N ALA A 285 10.16 1.13 -9.43
CA ALA A 285 10.76 2.11 -10.32
C ALA A 285 9.86 3.34 -10.53
N ALA A 286 8.57 3.11 -10.79
CA ALA A 286 7.58 4.18 -10.95
C ALA A 286 7.35 4.96 -9.64
N GLU A 287 7.22 4.24 -8.52
CA GLU A 287 7.06 4.85 -7.19
C GLU A 287 8.24 5.75 -6.84
N LEU A 288 9.48 5.28 -7.05
CA LEU A 288 10.67 6.09 -6.80
C LEU A 288 10.70 7.34 -7.67
N TRP A 289 10.30 7.24 -8.93
CA TRP A 289 10.22 8.39 -9.82
C TRP A 289 9.25 9.46 -9.33
N LEU A 290 8.04 9.06 -8.93
CA LEU A 290 7.02 9.97 -8.42
C LEU A 290 7.39 10.53 -7.03
N SER A 291 7.78 9.66 -6.12
CA SER A 291 8.06 10.00 -4.72
C SER A 291 9.31 10.84 -4.52
N ALA A 292 10.38 10.59 -5.30
CA ALA A 292 11.65 11.29 -5.09
C ALA A 292 11.56 12.78 -5.47
N ARG A 293 10.76 13.13 -6.48
CA ARG A 293 10.48 14.52 -6.89
C ARG A 293 9.73 15.32 -5.82
N ARG A 294 9.06 14.62 -4.91
CA ARG A 294 8.33 15.18 -3.76
C ARG A 294 9.08 15.01 -2.43
N GLN A 295 10.34 14.55 -2.47
CA GLN A 295 11.16 14.25 -1.30
C GLN A 295 10.45 13.35 -0.27
N LEU A 296 9.64 12.39 -0.74
CA LEU A 296 8.87 11.50 0.14
C LEU A 296 9.72 10.36 0.70
N LEU A 297 10.89 10.08 0.12
CA LEU A 297 11.76 8.98 0.54
C LEU A 297 12.42 9.23 1.90
N THR A 298 12.51 10.48 2.36
CA THR A 298 13.14 10.86 3.64
C THR A 298 12.29 10.51 4.87
N ALA A 299 10.98 10.29 4.69
CA ALA A 299 10.01 10.22 5.78
C ALA A 299 10.15 9.01 6.71
N GLN A 300 10.82 7.94 6.28
CA GLN A 300 10.97 6.68 7.04
C GLN A 300 12.39 6.15 7.12
N THR A 301 13.35 6.80 6.48
CA THR A 301 14.61 6.15 6.11
C THR A 301 15.81 6.77 6.82
N ASN A 302 15.63 7.82 7.62
CA ASN A 302 16.70 8.69 8.15
C ASN A 302 17.68 9.18 7.06
N LEU A 303 17.32 9.01 5.79
CA LEU A 303 18.18 9.37 4.67
C LEU A 303 18.14 10.88 4.48
N GLN A 304 19.31 11.43 4.28
CA GLN A 304 19.52 12.84 3.97
C GLN A 304 20.43 12.87 2.75
N ALA A 305 19.95 13.49 1.68
CA ALA A 305 20.71 13.70 0.47
C ALA A 305 20.26 15.00 -0.17
N GLU A 306 21.22 15.78 -0.66
CA GLU A 306 20.97 17.03 -1.37
C GLU A 306 20.45 16.76 -2.78
N GLU A 307 20.87 15.64 -3.38
CA GLU A 307 20.46 15.22 -4.71
C GLU A 307 19.46 14.06 -4.67
N THR A 308 18.43 14.14 -5.52
CA THR A 308 17.39 13.12 -5.67
C THR A 308 17.95 11.74 -6.05
N GLY A 309 18.93 11.70 -6.95
CA GLY A 309 19.57 10.45 -7.37
C GLY A 309 20.33 9.77 -6.22
N GLU A 310 21.02 10.53 -5.38
CA GLU A 310 21.70 9.99 -4.20
C GLU A 310 20.70 9.45 -3.17
N LEU A 311 19.60 10.17 -2.92
CA LEU A 311 18.52 9.69 -2.05
C LEU A 311 17.98 8.33 -2.50
N VAL A 312 17.74 8.18 -3.80
CA VAL A 312 17.23 6.92 -4.37
C VAL A 312 18.25 5.79 -4.28
N ARG A 313 19.54 6.07 -4.54
CA ARG A 313 20.60 5.08 -4.36
C ARG A 313 20.71 4.61 -2.92
N GLN A 314 20.73 5.53 -1.96
CA GLN A 314 20.76 5.19 -0.53
C GLN A 314 19.55 4.34 -0.14
N TYR A 315 18.36 4.71 -0.62
CA TYR A 315 17.14 3.97 -0.36
C TYR A 315 17.18 2.54 -0.92
N LEU A 316 17.63 2.37 -2.16
CA LEU A 316 17.71 1.08 -2.82
C LEU A 316 18.76 0.15 -2.19
N ARG A 317 19.84 0.69 -1.60
CA ARG A 317 20.83 -0.13 -0.87
C ARG A 317 20.22 -0.85 0.34
N THR A 318 19.27 -0.22 1.01
CA THR A 318 18.69 -0.76 2.26
C THR A 318 17.32 -1.41 2.07
N LYS A 319 16.54 -1.02 1.05
CA LYS A 319 15.22 -1.60 0.80
C LYS A 319 15.34 -3.08 0.47
N ASP A 320 14.67 -3.92 1.25
CA ASP A 320 14.56 -5.37 1.04
C ASP A 320 15.92 -6.04 0.74
N ASN A 321 16.96 -5.64 1.49
CA ASN A 321 18.34 -6.13 1.36
C ASN A 321 18.97 -5.90 -0.03
N GLY A 322 18.59 -4.83 -0.72
CA GLY A 322 19.22 -4.44 -1.98
C GLY A 322 18.80 -5.27 -3.20
N ILE A 323 17.69 -6.01 -3.11
CA ILE A 323 17.21 -6.90 -4.19
C ILE A 323 16.71 -6.14 -5.43
N HIS A 324 16.40 -4.86 -5.29
CA HIS A 324 15.69 -4.05 -6.28
C HIS A 324 16.58 -3.50 -7.41
N VAL A 325 17.38 -4.39 -8.01
CA VAL A 325 18.37 -4.04 -9.04
C VAL A 325 17.72 -3.65 -10.37
N LEU A 326 16.60 -4.28 -10.73
CA LEU A 326 15.90 -3.96 -11.98
C LEU A 326 15.17 -2.63 -11.84
N ALA A 327 14.57 -2.36 -10.69
CA ALA A 327 13.94 -1.08 -10.37
C ALA A 327 14.96 0.06 -10.43
N ALA A 328 16.17 -0.15 -9.90
CA ALA A 328 17.27 0.80 -9.98
C ALA A 328 17.65 1.11 -11.46
N VAL A 329 17.74 0.08 -12.31
CA VAL A 329 18.04 0.26 -13.73
C VAL A 329 16.93 1.03 -14.42
N ILE A 330 15.66 0.67 -14.23
CA ILE A 330 14.51 1.37 -14.84
C ILE A 330 14.47 2.82 -14.35
N TYR A 331 14.64 3.06 -13.05
CA TYR A 331 14.72 4.39 -12.46
C TYR A 331 15.85 5.22 -13.09
N SER A 332 17.02 4.63 -13.33
CA SER A 332 18.14 5.37 -13.93
C SER A 332 17.82 5.91 -15.32
N TYR A 333 16.96 5.21 -16.08
CA TYR A 333 16.45 5.68 -17.38
C TYR A 333 15.32 6.69 -17.24
N LEU A 334 14.47 6.55 -16.21
CA LEU A 334 13.48 7.58 -15.84
C LEU A 334 14.19 8.91 -15.53
N GLU A 335 15.24 8.84 -14.70
CA GLU A 335 16.04 9.98 -14.24
C GLU A 335 16.83 10.65 -15.35
N SER A 336 17.49 9.89 -16.24
CA SER A 336 18.33 10.45 -17.31
C SER A 336 17.56 11.15 -18.43
N GLY A 337 16.30 11.51 -18.19
CA GLY A 337 15.43 12.12 -19.18
C GLY A 337 14.72 11.06 -20.01
N LEU A 338 13.75 10.41 -19.38
CA LEU A 338 12.63 9.87 -20.13
C LEU A 338 12.03 11.00 -20.99
N LYS A 339 11.74 10.71 -22.26
CA LYS A 339 10.89 11.57 -23.10
C LYS A 339 9.43 11.47 -22.66
N LEU A 340 9.13 11.66 -21.36
CA LEU A 340 7.77 11.53 -20.79
C LEU A 340 6.83 12.59 -21.34
N ASP A 341 7.40 13.70 -21.84
CA ASP A 341 6.69 14.70 -22.64
C ASP A 341 6.10 14.10 -23.94
N ARG A 342 6.46 12.85 -24.31
CA ARG A 342 6.08 12.20 -25.57
C ARG A 342 5.60 10.75 -25.45
N LEU A 343 5.90 10.04 -24.35
CA LEU A 343 5.60 8.61 -24.19
C LEU A 343 4.94 8.31 -22.83
N SER A 344 3.94 7.42 -22.84
CA SER A 344 3.35 6.86 -21.63
C SER A 344 4.35 5.99 -20.85
N TYR A 345 4.09 5.71 -19.57
CA TYR A 345 4.93 4.75 -18.83
C TYR A 345 4.97 3.37 -19.49
N ALA A 346 3.85 2.85 -20.04
CA ALA A 346 3.85 1.60 -20.78
C ALA A 346 4.78 1.65 -22.00
N ASP A 347 4.68 2.70 -22.81
CA ASP A 347 5.46 2.83 -24.04
C ASP A 347 6.94 3.07 -23.75
N PHE A 348 7.25 3.74 -22.65
CA PHE A 348 8.62 3.84 -22.17
C PHE A 348 9.22 2.47 -21.85
N ILE A 349 8.51 1.62 -21.10
CA ILE A 349 9.02 0.29 -20.77
C ILE A 349 9.18 -0.57 -22.03
N LYS A 350 8.23 -0.49 -22.96
CA LYS A 350 8.36 -1.14 -24.28
C LYS A 350 9.60 -0.66 -25.04
N ASP A 351 9.88 0.64 -25.07
CA ASP A 351 11.08 1.19 -25.71
C ASP A 351 12.36 0.65 -25.05
N LEU A 352 12.38 0.51 -23.73
CA LEU A 352 13.53 -0.08 -23.04
C LEU A 352 13.80 -1.51 -23.48
N PHE A 353 12.78 -2.35 -23.69
CA PHE A 353 12.96 -3.69 -24.25
C PHE A 353 13.36 -3.64 -25.73
N ALA A 354 12.62 -2.88 -26.55
CA ALA A 354 12.84 -2.79 -28.00
C ALA A 354 14.23 -2.24 -28.37
N SER A 355 14.74 -1.27 -27.61
CA SER A 355 16.09 -0.71 -27.80
C SER A 355 17.21 -1.61 -27.28
N GLY A 356 16.88 -2.79 -26.74
CA GLY A 356 17.84 -3.71 -26.12
C GLY A 356 18.46 -3.13 -24.85
N ARG A 357 17.78 -2.17 -24.23
CA ARG A 357 18.19 -1.58 -22.96
C ARG A 357 17.90 -2.55 -21.82
N LEU A 358 16.68 -3.05 -21.70
CA LEU A 358 16.38 -4.14 -20.78
C LEU A 358 16.58 -5.47 -21.52
N LYS A 359 17.76 -6.08 -21.35
CA LYS A 359 18.06 -7.41 -21.89
C LYS A 359 19.04 -8.18 -21.00
N PRO A 360 19.03 -9.52 -21.04
CA PRO A 360 19.99 -10.34 -20.32
C PRO A 360 21.44 -9.95 -20.59
N GLY A 361 22.27 -9.96 -19.55
CA GLY A 361 23.68 -9.62 -19.59
C GLY A 361 23.97 -8.12 -19.66
N LYS A 362 22.95 -7.26 -19.59
CA LYS A 362 23.12 -5.79 -19.54
C LYS A 362 22.69 -5.17 -18.21
N ILE A 363 21.95 -5.89 -17.37
CA ILE A 363 21.40 -5.34 -16.13
C ILE A 363 22.52 -4.95 -15.16
N GLU A 364 23.54 -5.79 -15.00
CA GLU A 364 24.64 -5.55 -14.06
C GLU A 364 25.40 -4.25 -14.33
N SER A 365 25.87 -4.04 -15.57
CA SER A 365 26.66 -2.85 -15.88
C SER A 365 25.85 -1.58 -15.65
N ARG A 366 24.57 -1.58 -16.04
CA ARG A 366 23.66 -0.43 -15.86
C ARG A 366 23.37 -0.15 -14.40
N TYR A 367 23.17 -1.21 -13.62
CA TYR A 367 22.97 -1.11 -12.19
C TYR A 367 24.20 -0.47 -11.54
N ARG A 368 25.39 -0.99 -11.84
CA ARG A 368 26.66 -0.45 -11.32
C ARG A 368 26.87 1.00 -11.76
N ASP A 369 26.62 1.32 -13.02
CA ASP A 369 26.74 2.68 -13.57
C ASP A 369 25.85 3.66 -12.81
N PHE A 370 24.61 3.28 -12.48
CA PHE A 370 23.71 4.11 -11.68
C PHE A 370 24.18 4.21 -10.22
N MET A 371 24.47 3.08 -9.57
CA MET A 371 24.79 3.03 -8.14
C MET A 371 26.12 3.69 -7.77
N ASN A 372 27.02 3.83 -8.74
CA ASN A 372 28.36 4.41 -8.57
C ASN A 372 28.48 5.83 -9.16
N ARG A 373 27.37 6.48 -9.58
CA ARG A 373 27.43 7.86 -10.05
C ARG A 373 27.98 8.76 -8.94
N PRO A 374 28.99 9.61 -9.22
CA PRO A 374 29.47 10.59 -8.26
C PRO A 374 28.34 11.58 -7.91
N VAL A 375 28.37 12.09 -6.68
CA VAL A 375 27.51 13.19 -6.25
C VAL A 375 28.07 14.47 -6.89
N ALA A 376 27.23 15.33 -7.47
CA ALA A 376 27.77 16.54 -8.09
C ALA A 376 28.47 17.40 -7.01
N GLY A 377 29.74 17.75 -7.23
CA GLY A 377 30.54 18.54 -6.31
C GLY A 377 31.55 17.77 -5.45
N SER A 378 31.71 16.45 -5.66
CA SER A 378 32.82 15.68 -5.07
C SER A 378 33.96 15.48 -6.10
N ASP A 379 34.72 16.54 -6.36
CA ASP A 379 36.05 16.47 -7.00
C ASP A 379 37.14 16.78 -5.97
#